data_AF-A0A523HFF0-F1
#
_entry.id   AF-A0A523HFF0-F1
#
_cell.length_a   1.000
_cell.length_b   1.000
_cell.length_c   1.000
_cell.angle_alpha   90.00
_cell.angle_beta   90.00
_cell.angle_gamma   90.00
#
_symmetry.space_group_name_H-M   'P 1'
#
loop_
_entity.id
_entity.type
_entity.pdbx_description
1 polymer ?
#
loop_
_entity_poly.entity_id
_entity_poly.type
_entity_poly.pdbx_seq_one_letter_code
_entity_poly.pdbx_strand_id
1 'polypeptide(L)' 'KKSLMQVASEHIAPLQDAADLEIATKEETSLLEAWKKYRVLLNRVDTSTAQDIEWPALP' A
#
# COMPACT_ATOMS: atom_id res chain seq x y z
N LYS A 1 -4.61 -0.27 -11.86
CA LYS A 1 -4.77 0.73 -10.77
C LYS A 1 -5.82 0.34 -9.72
N LYS A 2 -7.13 0.21 -10.03
CA LYS A 2 -8.16 -0.08 -9.01
C LYS A 2 -7.89 -1.36 -8.19
N SER A 3 -7.60 -2.48 -8.84
CA SER A 3 -7.32 -3.74 -8.13
C SER A 3 -6.08 -3.66 -7.22
N LEU A 4 -5.03 -2.97 -7.66
CA LEU A 4 -3.81 -2.76 -6.86
C LEU A 4 -4.05 -1.84 -5.66
N MET A 5 -4.92 -0.83 -5.80
CA MET A 5 -5.38 0.00 -4.67
C MET A 5 -6.21 -0.81 -3.66
N GLN A 6 -7.03 -1.75 -4.15
CA GLN A 6 -7.84 -2.61 -3.31
C GLN A 6 -6.95 -3.55 -2.48
N VAL A 7 -6.01 -4.27 -3.11
CA VAL A 7 -5.04 -5.13 -2.42
C VAL A 7 -4.28 -4.34 -1.35
N ALA A 8 -3.78 -3.15 -1.70
CA ALA A 8 -3.11 -2.30 -0.72
C ALA A 8 -4.02 -1.92 0.46
N SER A 9 -5.31 -1.67 0.21
CA SER A 9 -6.26 -1.32 1.27
C SER A 9 -6.63 -2.52 2.13
N GLU A 10 -6.73 -3.72 1.56
CA GLU A 10 -6.98 -4.98 2.26
C GLU A 10 -5.82 -5.34 3.20
N HIS A 11 -4.57 -5.03 2.84
CA HIS A 11 -3.42 -5.19 3.73
C HIS A 11 -3.29 -4.06 4.75
N ILE A 12 -3.58 -2.81 4.35
CA ILE A 12 -3.49 -1.65 5.27
C ILE A 12 -4.50 -1.77 6.40
N ALA A 13 -5.74 -2.22 6.14
CA ALA A 13 -6.79 -2.27 7.16
C ALA A 13 -6.38 -3.03 8.44
N PRO A 14 -6.01 -4.33 8.39
CA PRO A 14 -5.63 -5.06 9.60
C PRO A 14 -4.35 -4.52 10.26
N LEU A 15 -3.38 -4.04 9.47
CA LEU A 15 -2.15 -3.45 9.99
C LEU A 15 -2.41 -2.11 10.71
N GLN A 16 -3.33 -1.32 10.16
CA GLN A 16 -3.77 -0.07 10.76
C GLN A 16 -4.57 -0.35 12.03
N ASP A 17 -5.47 -1.33 12.03
CA ASP A 17 -6.21 -1.74 13.22
C ASP A 17 -5.25 -2.17 14.34
N ALA A 18 -4.22 -2.96 14.03
CA ALA A 18 -3.20 -3.34 15.00
C ALA A 18 -2.41 -2.12 15.53
N ALA A 19 -2.11 -1.14 14.67
CA ALA A 19 -1.40 0.08 15.06
C ALA A 19 -2.28 0.99 15.92
N ASP A 20 -3.56 1.13 15.58
CA ASP A 20 -4.55 1.92 16.32
C ASP A 20 -4.86 1.31 17.69
N LEU A 21 -4.80 -0.02 17.80
CA LEU A 21 -4.91 -0.76 19.05
C LEU A 21 -3.60 -0.81 19.85
N GLU A 22 -2.52 -0.20 19.35
CA GLU A 22 -1.17 -0.22 19.95
C GLU A 22 -0.61 -1.66 20.18
N ILE A 23 -1.13 -2.64 19.45
CA ILE A 23 -0.68 -4.05 19.50
C ILE A 23 0.18 -4.43 18.29
N ALA A 24 0.37 -3.50 17.34
CA ALA A 24 1.20 -3.73 16.18
C ALA A 24 2.65 -4.03 16.57
N THR A 25 3.17 -5.10 15.98
CA THR A 25 4.59 -5.42 16.01
C THR A 25 5.39 -4.40 15.19
N LYS A 26 6.71 -4.37 15.42
CA LYS A 26 7.63 -3.55 14.59
C LYS A 26 7.57 -3.93 13.11
N GLU A 27 7.38 -5.21 12.82
CA GLU A 27 7.22 -5.72 11.46
C GLU A 27 5.93 -5.20 10.83
N GLU A 28 4.79 -5.32 11.52
CA GLU A 28 3.51 -4.80 11.04
C GLU A 28 3.53 -3.28 10.83
N THR A 29 4.18 -2.54 11.72
CA THR A 29 4.35 -1.08 11.57
C THR A 29 5.18 -0.74 10.33
N SER A 30 6.28 -1.47 10.12
CA SER A 30 7.13 -1.29 8.92
C SER A 30 6.37 -1.65 7.64
N LEU A 31 5.59 -2.74 7.69
CA LEU A 31 4.75 -3.19 6.58
C LEU A 31 3.64 -2.17 6.29
N LEU A 32 3.01 -1.60 7.32
CA LEU A 32 1.99 -0.55 7.20
C LEU A 32 2.54 0.68 6.48
N GLU A 33 3.75 1.13 6.85
CA GLU A 33 4.41 2.23 6.17
C GLU A 33 4.72 1.89 4.70
N ALA A 34 5.20 0.68 4.43
CA ALA A 34 5.52 0.24 3.08
C ALA A 34 4.26 0.19 2.19
N TRP A 35 3.16 -0.36 2.71
CA TRP A 35 1.86 -0.37 2.01
C TRP A 35 1.29 1.03 1.80
N LYS A 36 1.40 1.93 2.79
CA LYS A 36 1.00 3.35 2.64
C LYS A 36 1.82 4.03 1.55
N LYS A 37 3.15 3.85 1.52
CA LYS A 37 4.04 4.36 0.48
C LYS A 37 3.65 3.80 -0.89
N TYR A 38 3.45 2.49 -0.99
CA TYR A 38 2.99 1.81 -2.20
C TYR A 38 1.68 2.43 -2.72
N ARG A 39 0.67 2.60 -1.86
CA ARG A 39 -0.62 3.20 -2.25
C ARG A 39 -0.47 4.63 -2.77
N VAL A 40 0.40 5.43 -2.15
CA VAL A 40 0.67 6.80 -2.60
C VAL A 40 1.39 6.81 -3.94
N LEU A 41 2.42 5.97 -4.12
CA LEU A 41 3.12 5.80 -5.39
C LEU A 41 2.15 5.36 -6.48
N LEU A 42 1.33 4.36 -6.20
CA LEU A 42 0.34 3.84 -7.14
C LEU A 42 -0.71 4.89 -7.54
N ASN A 43 -1.05 5.80 -6.63
CA ASN A 43 -1.94 6.92 -6.95
C ASN A 43 -1.24 7.96 -7.83
N ARG A 44 0.06 8.19 -7.64
CA ARG A 44 0.91 9.09 -8.42
C ARG A 44 1.33 8.53 -9.79
N VAL A 45 1.26 7.21 -9.99
CA VAL A 45 1.49 6.61 -11.31
C VAL A 45 0.49 7.22 -12.30
N ASP A 46 1.06 7.92 -13.28
CA ASP A 46 0.32 8.60 -14.33
C ASP A 46 -0.10 7.57 -15.38
N THR A 47 -1.37 7.18 -15.33
CA THR A 47 -1.93 6.14 -16.20
C THR A 47 -2.34 6.69 -17.57
N SER A 48 -2.12 7.98 -17.84
CA SER A 48 -2.65 8.64 -19.04
C SER A 48 -1.80 8.42 -20.29
N THR A 49 -0.53 8.02 -20.17
CA THR A 49 0.43 8.05 -21.28
C THR A 49 1.25 6.78 -21.47
N ALA A 50 1.15 5.78 -20.59
CA ALA A 50 2.06 4.63 -20.59
C ALA A 50 1.42 3.35 -21.15
N GLN A 51 1.97 2.85 -22.27
CA GLN A 51 1.70 1.50 -22.80
C GLN A 51 2.33 0.40 -21.92
N ASP A 52 3.41 0.73 -21.21
CA ASP A 52 4.08 -0.13 -20.22
C ASP A 52 4.16 0.65 -18.90
N ILE A 53 3.22 0.35 -17.99
CA ILE A 53 3.20 0.96 -16.66
C ILE A 53 4.00 0.07 -15.72
N GLU A 54 5.19 0.51 -15.31
CA GLU A 54 5.89 -0.10 -14.19
C GLU A 54 5.14 0.22 -12.90
N TRP A 55 4.41 -0.77 -12.40
CA TRP A 55 3.81 -0.68 -11.07
C TRP A 55 4.91 -0.83 -10.01
N PRO A 56 4.83 -0.10 -8.89
CA PRO A 56 5.72 -0.34 -7.76
C PRO A 56 5.64 -1.82 -7.33
N ALA A 57 6.71 -2.34 -6.73
CA ALA A 57 6.71 -3.70 -6.20
C ALA A 57 5.81 -3.78 -4.96
N LEU A 58 5.14 -4.92 -4.77
CA LEU A 58 4.43 -5.21 -3.53
C LEU A 58 5.46 -5.36 -2.40
N PRO A 59 5.21 -4.77 -1.21
CA PRO A 59 6.11 -4.89 -0.07
C PRO A 59 6.19 -6.31 0.51
#